data_AF-A0A2V6U1D9-F1
#
_entry.id   AF-A0A2V6U1D9-F1
#
_cell.length_a   1.000
_cell.length_b   1.000
_cell.length_c   1.000
_cell.angle_alpha   90.00
_cell.angle_beta   90.00
_cell.angle_gamma   90.00
#
_symmetry.space_group_name_H-M   'P 1'
#
loop_
_entity.id
_entity.type
_entity.pdbx_description
1 polymer ?
#
loop_
_entity_poly.entity_id
_entity_poly.type
_entity_poly.pdbx_seq_one_letter_code
_entity_poly.pdbx_strand_id
1 'polypeptide(L)'
;ALVGIKNMDHLPAAVFIIDPRKERIAVAEARRLGIHTVAVVDTNCDPTEIDYPVPGNDDAIRAVRLLTSRIADAILEGRGSLDKEEAAVEAAEPAPLEGEVAAAAESGA
;
A
#
# COMPACT_ATOMS: atom_id res chain seq x y z
N ALA A 1 -4.84 7.51 26.63
CA ALA A 1 -5.88 6.76 25.89
C ALA A 1 -5.35 6.45 24.48
N LEU A 2 -5.55 5.23 23.98
CA LEU A 2 -5.04 4.75 22.69
C LEU A 2 -6.01 5.10 21.55
N VAL A 3 -6.18 6.40 21.26
CA VAL A 3 -7.19 6.87 20.28
C VAL A 3 -6.87 6.41 18.85
N GLY A 4 -5.59 6.41 18.45
CA GLY A 4 -5.16 6.12 17.08
C GLY A 4 -5.29 4.65 16.65
N ILE A 5 -5.26 3.70 17.60
CA ILE A 5 -5.38 2.26 17.31
C ILE A 5 -6.72 1.67 17.75
N LYS A 6 -7.65 2.50 18.24
CA LYS A 6 -8.93 2.06 18.80
C LYS A 6 -9.77 1.27 17.79
N ASN A 7 -9.69 1.66 16.52
CA ASN A 7 -10.49 1.09 15.43
C ASN A 7 -9.66 0.15 14.54
N MET A 8 -8.54 -0.37 15.03
CA MET A 8 -7.72 -1.33 14.27
C MET A 8 -8.11 -2.75 14.66
N ASP A 9 -8.81 -3.44 13.76
CA ASP A 9 -9.23 -4.84 13.96
C ASP A 9 -8.12 -5.84 13.58
N HIS A 10 -7.16 -5.40 12.75
CA HIS A 10 -6.06 -6.20 12.24
C HIS A 10 -4.74 -5.44 12.30
N LEU A 11 -3.63 -6.18 12.19
CA LEU A 11 -2.31 -5.57 12.05
C LEU A 11 -2.22 -4.79 10.74
N PRO A 12 -1.51 -3.64 10.72
CA PRO A 12 -1.35 -2.86 9.51
C PRO A 12 -0.43 -3.59 8.53
N ALA A 13 -0.71 -3.47 7.23
CA ALA A 13 0.17 -4.00 6.18
C ALA A 13 1.42 -3.14 5.95
N ALA A 14 1.33 -1.85 6.25
CA ALA A 14 2.44 -0.91 6.20
C ALA A 14 2.30 0.18 7.27
N VAL A 15 3.43 0.75 7.70
CA VAL A 15 3.48 1.88 8.64
C VAL A 15 4.29 3.03 8.04
N PHE A 16 3.80 4.25 8.25
CA PHE A 16 4.51 5.48 7.90
C PHE A 16 5.11 6.10 9.17
N ILE A 17 6.43 6.30 9.19
CA ILE A 17 7.20 6.72 10.37
C ILE A 17 7.90 8.05 10.10
N ILE A 18 7.80 8.98 11.04
CA ILE A 18 8.59 10.22 11.05
C ILE A 18 9.72 10.03 12.05
N ASP A 19 10.95 10.34 11.66
CA ASP A 19 12.15 10.21 12.49
C ASP A 19 12.36 8.78 13.04
N PRO A 20 12.83 7.84 12.20
CA PRO A 20 13.06 6.45 12.61
C PRO A 20 14.12 6.33 13.71
N ARG A 21 15.01 7.32 13.89
CA ARG A 21 15.98 7.33 14.99
C ARG A 21 15.29 7.54 16.33
N LYS A 22 14.33 8.47 16.43
CA LYS A 22 13.50 8.65 17.63
C LYS A 22 12.53 7.47 17.81
N GLU A 23 11.95 6.97 16.72
CA GLU A 23 10.94 5.91 16.72
C GLU A 23 11.49 4.49 16.48
N ARG A 24 12.69 4.20 16.98
CA ARG A 24 13.39 2.92 16.77
C ARG A 24 12.59 1.68 17.20
N ILE A 25 11.71 1.81 18.19
CA ILE A 25 10.89 0.71 18.69
C ILE A 25 9.84 0.34 17.64
N ALA A 26 9.19 1.33 17.03
CA ALA A 26 8.21 1.11 15.97
C ALA A 26 8.86 0.44 14.75
N VAL A 27 10.06 0.88 14.36
CA VAL A 27 10.84 0.26 13.27
C VAL A 27 11.17 -1.20 13.60
N ALA A 28 11.69 -1.46 14.80
CA ALA A 28 12.06 -2.81 15.23
C ALA A 28 10.85 -3.76 15.32
N GLU A 29 9.72 -3.29 15.83
CA GLU A 29 8.47 -4.07 15.91
C GLU A 29 7.88 -4.33 14.53
N ALA A 30 7.83 -3.33 13.66
CA ALA A 30 7.37 -3.48 12.28
C ALA A 30 8.21 -4.53 11.54
N ARG A 31 9.54 -4.43 11.63
CA ARG A 31 10.47 -5.40 11.03
C ARG A 31 10.29 -6.82 11.59
N ARG A 32 10.05 -6.95 12.90
CA ARG A 32 9.81 -8.25 13.54
C ARG A 32 8.49 -8.89 13.13
N LEU A 33 7.46 -8.07 12.89
CA LEU A 33 6.14 -8.52 12.46
C LEU A 33 6.00 -8.67 10.94
N GLY A 34 7.02 -8.28 10.17
CA GLY A 34 6.99 -8.31 8.70
C GLY A 34 6.09 -7.23 8.10
N ILE A 35 5.90 -6.12 8.82
CA ILE A 35 5.11 -4.97 8.36
C ILE A 35 6.03 -4.04 7.55
N HIS A 36 5.60 -3.63 6.37
CA HIS A 36 6.40 -2.74 5.52
C HIS A 36 6.55 -1.35 6.13
N THR A 37 7.76 -0.80 6.05
CA THR A 37 8.11 0.49 6.65
C THR A 37 8.37 1.54 5.58
N VAL A 38 7.63 2.65 5.66
CA VAL A 38 7.91 3.87 4.90
C VAL A 38 8.32 4.94 5.91
N ALA A 39 9.50 5.54 5.77
CA ALA A 39 9.95 6.50 6.77
C ALA A 39 10.66 7.72 6.17
N VAL A 40 10.47 8.87 6.82
CA VAL A 40 11.24 10.08 6.50
C VAL A 40 12.60 9.98 7.15
N VAL A 41 13.66 9.96 6.34
CA VAL A 41 15.05 9.87 6.79
C VAL A 41 15.74 11.22 6.61
N ASP A 42 16.31 11.74 7.69
CA ASP A 42 17.21 12.90 7.68
C ASP A 42 18.69 12.46 7.83
N THR A 43 19.60 13.42 7.82
CA THR A 43 21.05 13.27 7.96
C THR A 43 21.54 12.40 9.11
N ASN A 44 20.73 12.19 10.15
CA ASN A 44 21.09 11.46 11.36
C ASN A 44 20.46 10.05 11.44
N CYS A 45 19.70 9.63 10.42
CA CYS A 45 19.00 8.35 10.37
C CYS A 45 19.73 7.37 9.44
N ASP A 46 19.73 6.08 9.81
CA ASP A 46 20.23 5.01 8.93
C ASP A 46 19.09 4.50 8.04
N PRO A 47 19.18 4.66 6.70
CA PRO A 47 18.11 4.23 5.79
C PRO A 47 18.08 2.71 5.57
N THR A 48 19.09 1.94 6.04
CA THR A 48 19.17 0.49 5.80
C THR A 48 18.13 -0.33 6.57
N GLU A 49 17.55 0.26 7.61
CA GLU A 49 16.52 -0.39 8.43
C GLU A 49 15.10 -0.16 7.91
N ILE A 50 14.93 0.63 6.84
CA ILE A 50 13.65 1.07 6.29
C ILE A 50 13.48 0.49 4.87
N ASP A 51 12.31 -0.08 4.58
CA ASP A 51 12.02 -0.66 3.26
C ASP A 51 11.90 0.44 2.18
N TYR A 52 11.22 1.54 2.52
CA TYR A 52 10.99 2.68 1.63
C TYR A 52 11.43 3.99 2.29
N PRO A 53 12.73 4.33 2.25
CA PRO A 53 13.24 5.57 2.82
C PRO A 53 12.90 6.79 1.94
N VAL A 54 12.36 7.84 2.56
CA VAL A 54 12.06 9.13 1.93
C VAL A 54 13.00 10.19 2.50
N PRO A 55 14.00 10.69 1.75
CA PRO A 55 14.90 11.72 2.26
C PRO A 55 14.12 13.02 2.50
N GLY A 56 14.24 13.58 3.72
CA GLY A 56 13.50 14.77 4.08
C GLY A 56 13.87 15.31 5.46
N ASN A 57 13.43 16.55 5.73
CA ASN A 57 13.62 17.20 7.02
C ASN A 57 12.45 16.84 7.96
N ASP A 58 12.74 16.08 9.01
CA ASP A 58 11.79 15.63 10.04
C ASP A 58 11.67 16.60 11.23
N ASP A 59 12.66 17.46 11.47
CA ASP A 59 12.64 18.45 12.56
C ASP A 59 11.69 19.63 12.30
N ALA A 60 11.39 19.93 11.03
CA ALA A 60 10.56 21.08 10.68
C ALA A 60 9.06 20.73 10.57
N ILE A 61 8.23 21.37 11.39
CA ILE A 61 6.76 21.19 11.37
C ILE A 61 6.14 21.39 9.98
N ARG A 62 6.65 22.34 9.19
CA ARG A 62 6.17 22.58 7.83
C ARG A 62 6.49 21.42 6.89
N ALA A 63 7.67 20.84 7.02
CA ALA A 63 8.09 19.70 6.21
C ALA A 63 7.29 18.44 6.60
N VAL A 64 7.15 18.15 7.89
CA VAL A 64 6.33 17.05 8.39
C VAL A 64 4.88 17.17 7.92
N ARG A 65 4.28 18.37 8.02
CA ARG A 65 2.91 18.60 7.53
C ARG A 65 2.78 18.37 6.02
N LEU A 66 3.74 18.84 5.24
CA LEU A 66 3.74 18.65 3.79
C LEU A 66 3.88 17.16 3.41
N LEU A 67 4.78 16.44 4.07
CA LEU A 67 5.00 15.02 3.80
C LEU A 67 3.78 14.19 4.21
N THR A 68 3.27 14.40 5.42
CA THR A 68 2.09 13.68 5.92
C THR A 68 0.84 13.97 5.09
N SER A 69 0.63 15.22 4.62
CA SER A 69 -0.50 15.53 3.73
C SER A 69 -0.38 14.81 2.40
N ARG A 70 0.82 14.81 1.78
CA ARG A 70 1.04 14.11 0.50
C ARG A 70 0.86 12.60 0.61
N ILE A 71 1.31 12.01 1.72
CA ILE A 71 1.08 10.58 1.99
C ILE A 71 -0.41 10.29 2.18
N ALA A 72 -1.14 11.16 2.88
CA ALA A 72 -2.59 11.01 3.04
C ALA A 72 -3.32 11.09 1.70
N ASP A 73 -2.98 12.07 0.85
CA ASP A 73 -3.53 12.21 -0.50
C ASP A 73 -3.26 10.93 -1.33
N ALA A 74 -2.02 10.43 -1.31
CA ALA A 74 -1.64 9.21 -2.02
C ALA A 74 -2.43 7.97 -1.55
N ILE A 75 -2.70 7.84 -0.25
CA ILE A 75 -3.53 6.75 0.30
C ILE A 75 -4.97 6.85 -0.21
N LEU A 76 -5.53 8.06 -0.28
CA LEU A 76 -6.89 8.29 -0.80
C LEU A 76 -6.97 8.01 -2.30
N GLU A 77 -5.99 8.45 -3.08
CA GLU A 77 -5.89 8.17 -4.52
C GLU A 77 -5.74 6.67 -4.80
N GLY A 78 -4.90 5.98 -4.01
CA GLY A 78 -4.70 4.53 -4.11
C GLY A 78 -5.99 3.76 -3.85
N ARG A 79 -6.74 4.13 -2.80
CA ARG A 79 -8.06 3.54 -2.51
C ARG A 79 -9.05 3.74 -3.65
N GLY A 80 -9.19 4.97 -4.15
CA GLY A 80 -10.11 5.26 -5.25
C GLY A 80 -9.73 4.61 -6.58
N SER A 81 -8.48 4.14 -6.74
CA SER A 81 -8.03 3.39 -7.91
C SER A 81 -8.34 1.90 -7.78
N LEU A 82 -8.16 1.32 -6.58
CA LEU A 82 -8.58 -0.05 -6.26
C LEU A 82 -10.07 -0.25 -6.49
N ASP A 83 -10.90 0.68 -5.99
CA ASP A 83 -12.35 0.61 -6.15
C ASP A 83 -12.78 0.63 -7.64
N LYS A 84 -12.02 1.33 -8.50
CA LYS A 84 -12.27 1.41 -9.94
C LYS A 84 -11.77 0.18 -10.70
N GLU A 85 -10.62 -0.35 -10.30
CA GLU A 85 -10.11 -1.61 -10.88
C GLU A 85 -11.02 -2.78 -10.50
N GLU A 86 -11.47 -2.89 -9.26
CA GLU A 86 -12.43 -3.91 -8.83
C GLU A 86 -13.76 -3.80 -9.60
N ALA A 87 -14.29 -2.58 -9.77
CA ALA A 87 -15.50 -2.36 -10.58
C ALA A 87 -15.30 -2.68 -12.07
N ALA A 88 -14.09 -2.48 -12.62
CA ALA A 88 -13.77 -2.82 -14.00
C ALA A 88 -13.63 -4.34 -14.20
N VAL A 89 -13.15 -5.07 -13.18
CA VAL A 89 -13.05 -6.53 -13.19
C VAL A 89 -14.44 -7.17 -13.04
N GLU A 90 -15.31 -6.64 -12.18
CA GLU A 90 -16.71 -7.11 -12.08
C GLU A 90 -17.53 -6.84 -13.35
N ALA A 91 -17.25 -5.75 -14.07
CA ALA A 91 -17.91 -5.47 -15.35
C ALA A 91 -17.44 -6.37 -16.51
N ALA A 92 -16.37 -7.16 -16.32
CA ALA A 92 -15.75 -7.97 -17.35
C ALA A 92 -16.16 -9.46 -17.35
N GLU A 93 -16.96 -9.95 -16.39
CA GLU A 93 -17.66 -11.24 -16.47
C GLU A 93 -19.18 -11.02 -16.36
N PRO A 94 -20.03 -11.62 -17.24
CA PRO A 94 -19.91 -13.00 -17.72
C PRO A 94 -20.16 -13.19 -19.23
N ALA A 95 -19.54 -14.23 -19.81
CA ALA A 95 -20.08 -14.91 -20.98
C ALA A 95 -20.14 -16.43 -20.69
N PRO A 96 -21.34 -17.00 -20.45
CA PRO A 96 -21.49 -18.44 -20.32
C PRO A 96 -21.18 -19.08 -21.68
N LEU A 97 -20.15 -19.92 -21.72
CA LEU A 97 -19.91 -20.82 -22.85
C LEU A 97 -20.84 -22.03 -22.70
N GLU A 98 -22.08 -21.90 -23.16
CA GLU A 98 -22.92 -23.04 -23.54
C GLU A 98 -23.24 -22.93 -25.04
N GLY A 99 -22.99 -24.01 -25.78
CA GLY A 99 -22.70 -23.97 -27.22
C GLY A 99 -23.80 -24.44 -28.17
N GLU A 100 -23.45 -24.54 -29.45
CA GLU A 100 -24.14 -25.30 -30.52
C GLU A 100 -23.13 -25.51 -31.68
N VAL A 101 -22.56 -26.70 -31.90
CA VAL A 101 -23.01 -27.86 -32.72
C VAL A 101 -22.87 -27.68 -34.25
N ALA A 102 -21.96 -28.50 -34.81
CA ALA A 102 -21.96 -29.28 -36.06
C ALA A 102 -22.28 -28.68 -37.45
N ALA A 103 -21.33 -28.86 -38.38
CA ALA A 103 -21.45 -29.34 -39.79
C ALA A 103 -20.13 -29.01 -40.53
N ALA A 104 -19.48 -29.76 -41.42
CA ALA A 104 -19.70 -31.00 -42.18
C ALA A 104 -18.29 -31.49 -42.63
N ALA A 105 -17.92 -32.77 -42.50
CA ALA A 105 -17.94 -33.79 -43.55
C ALA A 105 -17.00 -33.56 -44.76
N GLU A 106 -16.11 -34.55 -44.96
CA GLU A 106 -15.46 -35.03 -46.21
C GLU A 106 -14.24 -34.28 -46.80
N SER A 107 -13.05 -34.90 -46.71
CA SER A 107 -12.40 -35.62 -47.83
C SER A 107 -10.87 -35.81 -47.67
N GLY A 108 -10.40 -37.05 -47.88
CA GLY A 108 -9.17 -37.33 -48.63
C GLY A 108 -7.86 -37.51 -47.85
N ALA A 109 -7.54 -38.76 -47.50
CA ALA A 109 -6.45 -39.57 -48.09
C ALA A 109 -6.06 -40.73 -47.16
#